data_AF-A0A2W4UP98-F1
#
_entry.id   AF-A0A2W4UP98-F1
#
_cell.length_a   1.000
_cell.length_b   1.000
_cell.length_c   1.000
_cell.angle_alpha   90.00
_cell.angle_beta   90.00
_cell.angle_gamma   90.00
#
_symmetry.space_group_name_H-M   'P 1'
#
loop_
_entity.id
_entity.type
_entity.pdbx_description
1 polymer ?
#
loop_
_entity_poly.entity_id
_entity_poly.type
_entity_poly.pdbx_seq_one_letter_code
_entity_poly.pdbx_strand_id
1 'polypeptide(L)' 'GDSVKAGDTIAETGNSSGNLDTGLYFELRHQGQPFDPISWTKGR' A
#
# COMPACT_ATOMS: atom_id res chain seq x y z
N GLY A 1 -5.88 -6.70 15.28
CA GLY A 1 -5.46 -6.76 13.87
C GLY A 1 -4.82 -8.10 13.65
N ASP A 2 -4.87 -8.58 12.41
CA ASP A 2 -4.31 -9.89 12.06
C ASP A 2 -2.84 -9.76 11.69
N SER A 3 -2.06 -10.78 12.04
CA SER A 3 -0.65 -10.87 11.65
C SER A 3 -0.56 -11.41 10.22
N VAL A 4 0.11 -10.67 9.33
CA VAL A 4 0.35 -11.04 7.94
C VAL A 4 1.84 -11.12 7.65
N LYS A 5 2.23 -11.93 6.66
CA LYS A 5 3.60 -12.08 6.18
C LYS A 5 3.77 -11.34 4.86
N ALA A 6 5.03 -11.00 4.52
CA ALA A 6 5.34 -10.47 3.21
C ALA A 6 4.95 -11.50 2.12
N GLY A 7 4.17 -11.05 1.13
CA GLY A 7 3.66 -11.89 0.04
C GLY A 7 2.25 -12.45 0.28
N ASP A 8 1.68 -12.31 1.48
CA ASP A 8 0.30 -12.73 1.71
C ASP A 8 -0.68 -11.89 0.89
N THR A 9 -1.65 -12.55 0.25
CA THR A 9 -2.78 -11.86 -0.37
C THR A 9 -3.77 -11.45 0.72
N ILE A 10 -4.00 -10.14 0.86
CA ILE A 10 -4.83 -9.59 1.94
C ILE A 10 -6.11 -8.92 1.44
N ALA A 11 -6.21 -8.61 0.15
CA ALA A 11 -7.36 -7.96 -0.47
C ALA A 11 -7.29 -8.01 -2.00
N GLU A 12 -8.41 -7.75 -2.66
CA GLU A 12 -8.50 -7.43 -4.08
C GLU A 12 -8.48 -5.90 -4.29
N THR A 13 -7.90 -5.45 -5.39
CA THR A 13 -7.94 -4.03 -5.79
C THR A 13 -9.31 -3.68 -6.40
N GLY A 14 -9.76 -2.44 -6.23
CA GLY A 14 -11.05 -1.98 -6.75
C GLY A 14 -11.06 -0.49 -7.11
N ASN A 15 -12.24 0.08 -7.31
CA ASN A 15 -12.44 1.49 -7.66
C ASN A 15 -13.39 2.22 -6.67
N SER A 16 -13.55 1.67 -5.46
CA SER A 16 -14.52 2.15 -4.47
C SER A 16 -14.29 3.59 -3.99
N SER A 17 -13.11 4.16 -4.25
CA SER A 17 -12.72 5.53 -3.90
C SER A 17 -13.35 6.61 -4.79
N GLY A 18 -14.21 6.25 -5.76
CA GLY A 18 -14.81 7.19 -6.70
C GLY A 18 -13.90 7.61 -7.86
N ASN A 19 -12.72 6.98 -7.98
CA ASN A 19 -11.89 7.07 -9.18
C ASN A 19 -12.48 6.18 -10.28
N LEU A 20 -12.42 6.65 -11.53
CA LEU A 20 -12.93 5.89 -12.68
C LEU A 20 -12.08 4.64 -12.98
N ASP A 21 -10.80 4.67 -12.61
CA ASP A 21 -9.86 3.59 -12.85
C ASP A 21 -9.71 2.67 -11.63
N THR A 22 -9.64 1.37 -11.88
CA THR A 22 -9.23 0.38 -10.88
C THR A 22 -7.76 0.55 -10.56
N GLY A 23 -7.42 0.64 -9.27
CA GLY A 23 -6.03 0.76 -8.85
C GLY A 23 -5.83 0.58 -7.34
N LEU A 24 -4.58 0.43 -6.94
CA LEU A 24 -4.17 0.38 -5.54
C LEU A 24 -3.48 1.69 -5.17
N TYR A 25 -4.06 2.42 -4.22
CA TYR A 25 -3.37 3.51 -3.54
C TYR A 25 -2.80 3.01 -2.20
N PHE A 26 -1.53 3.32 -1.93
CA PHE A 26 -0.90 3.02 -0.64
C PHE A 26 0.09 4.12 -0.26
N GLU A 27 0.35 4.26 1.05
CA GLU A 27 1.30 5.23 1.61
C GLU A 27 2.14 4.52 2.69
N LEU A 28 3.41 4.90 2.79
CA LEU A 28 4.28 4.50 3.90
C LEU A 28 4.46 5.67 4.87
N ARG A 29 4.38 5.38 6.16
CA ARG A 29 4.61 6.36 7.24
C ARG A 29 5.60 5.80 8.24
N HIS A 30 6.55 6.63 8.66
CA HIS A 30 7.43 6.33 9.78
C HIS A 30 7.17 7.36 10.88
N GLN A 31 6.83 6.89 12.08
CA GLN A 31 6.45 7.77 13.21
C GLN A 31 5.34 8.76 12.85
N GLY A 32 4.36 8.33 12.05
CA GLY A 32 3.24 9.15 11.60
C GLY A 32 3.55 10.11 10.45
N GLN A 33 4.82 10.30 10.08
CA GLN A 33 5.23 11.16 8.97
C GLN A 33 5.26 10.36 7.65
N PRO A 34 4.56 10.84 6.60
CA PRO A 34 4.63 10.20 5.29
C PRO A 34 6.01 10.42 4.67
N PHE A 35 6.47 9.45 3.91
CA PHE A 35 7.74 9.53 3.18
C PHE A 35 7.60 8.84 1.82
N ASP A 36 8.52 9.14 0.89
CA ASP A 36 8.50 8.59 -0.47
C ASP A 36 8.55 7.05 -0.43
N PRO A 37 7.48 6.35 -0.83
CA PRO A 37 7.46 4.89 -0.83
C PRO A 37 8.48 4.30 -1.79
N ILE A 38 8.79 4.98 -2.90
CA ILE A 38 9.75 4.50 -3.90
C ILE A 38 11.17 4.47 -3.33
N SER A 39 11.50 5.37 -2.42
CA SER A 39 12.78 5.34 -1.72
C SER A 39 12.94 4.10 -0.82
N TRP A 40 11.84 3.53 -0.32
CA TRP A 40 11.85 2.30 0.47
C TRP A 40 11.81 1.04 -0.39
N THR A 41 11.03 1.04 -1.48
CA THR A 41 10.84 -0.14 -2.34
C THR A 41 12.02 -0.44 -3.25
N LYS A 42 13.04 0.44 -3.33
CA LYS A 42 14.32 0.19 -4.04
C LYS A 42 15.17 -0.96 -3.46
N GLY A 43 14.65 -1.72 -2.49
CA GLY A 43 15.31 -2.86 -1.87
C GLY A 43 15.28 -4.13 -2.73
N ARG A 44 16.35 -4.29 -3.53
CA ARG A 44 16.82 -5.44 -4.34
C ARG A 44 16.11 -5.72 -5.66
#